data_AF-A0A059LBZ1-F1
#
_entry.id   AF-A0A059LBZ1-F1
#
_cell.length_a   1.000
_cell.length_b   1.000
_cell.length_c   1.000
_cell.angle_alpha   90.00
_cell.angle_beta   90.00
_cell.angle_gamma   90.00
#
_symmetry.space_group_name_H-M   'P 1'
#
loop_
_entity.id
_entity.type
_entity.pdbx_description
1 polymer ?
#
loop_
_entity_poly.entity_id
_entity_poly.type
_entity_poly.pdbx_seq_one_letter_code
_entity_poly.pdbx_strand_id
1 'polypeptide(L)' 'QVYRKKWVIHIERLVREKVNGASVPVGVDASKVVISKLKMDKDRKSLLDRKRASREADKGKFTEAEVAAMQNVD' A
#
# COMPACT_ATOMS: atom_id res chain seq x y z
N GLN A 1 5.39 -11.81 -10.55
CA GLN A 1 5.14 -13.00 -9.68
C GLN A 1 5.43 -12.62 -8.22
N VAL A 2 4.74 -13.19 -7.23
CA VAL A 2 5.02 -12.96 -5.79
C VAL A 2 5.58 -14.25 -5.17
N TYR A 3 6.86 -14.27 -4.80
CA TYR A 3 7.52 -15.44 -4.22
C TYR A 3 7.67 -15.30 -2.70
N ARG A 4 6.60 -15.65 -1.97
CA ARG A 4 6.53 -15.46 -0.51
C ARG A 4 7.54 -16.28 0.30
N LYS A 5 7.91 -17.50 -0.13
CA LYS A 5 8.92 -18.34 0.56
C LYS A 5 10.29 -17.64 0.68
N LYS A 6 10.62 -16.78 -0.29
CA LYS A 6 11.87 -16.02 -0.32
C LYS A 6 11.67 -14.53 -0.03
N TRP A 7 10.44 -14.12 0.30
CA TRP A 7 10.06 -12.72 0.55
C TRP A 7 10.42 -11.76 -0.59
N VAL A 8 10.44 -12.25 -1.83
CA VAL A 8 10.75 -11.43 -3.02
C VAL A 8 9.60 -11.37 -4.01
N ILE A 9 9.57 -10.30 -4.78
CA ILE A 9 8.72 -10.13 -5.96
C ILE A 9 9.57 -10.17 -7.23
N HIS A 10 9.01 -10.72 -8.31
CA HIS A 10 9.59 -10.65 -9.65
C HIS A 10 8.81 -9.65 -10.49
N ILE A 11 9.53 -8.69 -11.05
CA ILE A 11 9.02 -7.57 -11.86
C ILE A 11 9.28 -7.89 -13.34
N GLU A 12 8.36 -7.46 -14.21
CA GLU A 12 8.53 -7.60 -15.65
C GLU A 12 9.79 -6.83 -16.12
N ARG A 13 10.54 -7.42 -17.06
CA ARG A 13 11.78 -6.88 -17.63
C ARG A 13 12.98 -6.77 -16.68
N LEU A 14 12.80 -7.06 -15.39
CA LEU A 14 13.92 -7.14 -14.44
C LEU A 14 14.49 -8.56 -14.42
N VAL A 15 15.32 -8.86 -15.41
CA VAL A 15 15.96 -10.17 -15.59
C VAL A 15 17.47 -10.03 -15.60
N ARG A 16 18.17 -11.10 -15.23
CA ARG A 16 19.61 -11.27 -15.42
C ARG A 16 19.85 -12.49 -16.30
N GLU A 17 20.91 -12.46 -17.08
CA GLU A 17 21.36 -13.65 -17.80
C GLU A 17 22.18 -14.57 -16.91
N LYS A 18 22.01 -15.87 -17.12
CA LYS A 18 22.91 -16.90 -16.64
C LYS A 18 24.05 -17.11 -17.63
N VAL A 19 25.13 -17.75 -17.20
CA VAL A 19 26.24 -18.19 -18.07
C VAL A 19 25.80 -19.07 -19.25
N ASN A 20 24.66 -19.75 -19.15
CA ASN A 20 24.10 -20.57 -20.23
C ASN A 20 23.15 -19.78 -21.18
N GLY A 21 23.14 -18.45 -21.11
CA GLY A 21 22.32 -17.58 -21.97
C GLY A 21 20.82 -17.51 -21.61
N ALA A 22 20.37 -18.25 -20.60
CA ALA A 22 18.97 -18.18 -20.16
C ALA A 22 18.74 -16.95 -19.25
N SER A 23 17.66 -16.21 -19.51
CA SER A 23 17.22 -15.11 -18.66
C SER A 23 16.46 -15.61 -17.42
N VAL A 24 16.80 -15.08 -16.25
CA VAL A 24 16.13 -15.40 -14.98
C VAL A 24 15.67 -14.12 -14.28
N PRO A 25 14.46 -14.08 -13.70
CA PRO A 25 13.97 -12.91 -12.98
C PRO A 25 14.85 -12.59 -11.76
N VAL A 26 15.10 -11.32 -11.53
CA VAL A 26 15.75 -10.85 -10.30
C VAL A 26 14.68 -10.60 -9.24
N GLY A 27 14.92 -11.14 -8.04
CA GLY A 27 14.06 -10.91 -6.88
C GLY A 27 14.32 -9.56 -6.23
N VAL A 28 13.25 -8.80 -5.99
CA VAL A 28 13.31 -7.51 -5.29
C VAL A 28 12.45 -7.60 -4.03
N ASP A 29 12.88 -6.90 -2.97
CA ASP A 29 12.08 -6.77 -1.76
C ASP A 29 10.88 -5.84 -1.99
N ALA A 30 9.71 -6.22 -1.47
CA ALA A 30 8.46 -5.47 -1.67
C ALA A 30 8.45 -4.09 -1.00
N SER A 31 9.28 -3.83 0.01
CA SER A 31 9.38 -2.54 0.70
C SER A 31 10.19 -1.51 -0.08
N LYS A 32 10.99 -1.95 -1.07
CA LYS A 32 11.86 -1.11 -1.90
C LYS A 32 11.21 -0.68 -3.21
N VAL A 33 9.93 -0.97 -3.39
CA VAL A 33 9.17 -0.63 -4.61
C VAL A 33 7.96 0.22 -4.29
N VAL A 34 7.48 0.95 -5.29
CA VAL A 34 6.26 1.76 -5.22
C VAL A 34 5.22 1.21 -6.19
N ILE A 35 3.96 1.12 -5.75
CA ILE A 35 2.86 0.62 -6.57
C ILE A 35 2.34 1.77 -7.44
N SER A 36 2.50 1.65 -8.76
CA SER A 36 2.06 2.68 -9.72
C SER A 36 0.59 2.55 -10.14
N LYS A 37 0.12 1.33 -10.39
CA LYS A 37 -1.27 1.02 -10.76
C LYS A 37 -1.74 -0.21 -10.00
N LEU A 38 -2.86 -0.08 -9.30
CA LEU A 38 -3.50 -1.18 -8.59
C LEU A 38 -4.43 -1.95 -9.53
N LYS A 39 -4.27 -3.28 -9.59
CA LYS A 39 -5.31 -4.14 -10.17
C LYS A 39 -6.53 -4.03 -9.26
N MET A 40 -7.72 -3.70 -9.76
CA MET A 40 -8.92 -3.67 -8.93
C MET A 40 -9.70 -5.00 -9.04
N ASP A 41 -10.02 -5.59 -7.89
CA ASP A 41 -10.97 -6.70 -7.74
C ASP A 41 -12.03 -6.32 -6.69
N LYS A 42 -13.04 -7.17 -6.51
CA LYS A 42 -14.14 -6.91 -5.57
C LYS A 42 -13.61 -6.67 -4.16
N ASP A 43 -12.75 -7.56 -3.67
CA ASP A 43 -12.28 -7.51 -2.29
C ASP A 43 -11.30 -6.36 -2.04
N ARG A 44 -10.50 -5.98 -3.04
CA ARG A 44 -9.59 -4.83 -2.94
C ARG A 44 -10.35 -3.51 -2.92
N LYS A 45 -11.45 -3.39 -3.65
CA LYS A 45 -12.36 -2.22 -3.52
C LYS A 45 -12.90 -2.13 -2.09
N SER A 46 -13.51 -3.19 -1.60
CA SER A 46 -14.03 -3.26 -0.22
C SER A 46 -12.96 -2.95 0.84
N LEU A 47 -11.73 -3.43 0.65
CA LEU A 47 -10.62 -3.17 1.56
C LEU A 47 -10.14 -1.72 1.53
N LEU A 48 -10.12 -1.08 0.37
CA LEU A 48 -9.79 0.34 0.24
C LEU A 48 -10.86 1.21 0.89
N ASP A 49 -12.14 0.90 0.69
CA ASP A 49 -13.26 1.65 1.29
C ASP A 49 -13.22 1.55 2.81
N ARG A 50 -12.98 0.35 3.35
CA ARG A 50 -12.79 0.13 4.80
C ARG A 50 -11.59 0.89 5.35
N LYS A 51 -10.45 0.90 4.64
CA LYS A 51 -9.26 1.66 5.05
C LYS A 51 -9.49 3.17 5.01
N ARG A 52 -10.30 3.67 4.07
CA ARG A 52 -10.72 5.08 4.02
C ARG A 52 -11.58 5.42 5.22
N ALA A 53 -12.64 4.67 5.48
CA ALA A 53 -13.56 4.93 6.60
C ALA A 53 -12.83 4.97 7.95
N SER A 54 -11.88 4.04 8.18
CA SER A 54 -11.05 4.04 9.39
C SER A 54 -10.22 5.32 9.56
N ARG A 55 -9.72 5.91 8.48
CA ARG A 55 -8.92 7.14 8.56
C ARG A 55 -9.75 8.40 8.80
N GLU A 56 -11.00 8.42 8.33
CA GLU A 56 -11.91 9.55 8.57
C GLU A 56 -12.41 9.56 10.02
N ALA A 57 -12.64 8.39 10.62
CA ALA A 57 -13.01 8.28 12.03
C ALA A 57 -11.92 8.81 12.99
N ASP A 58 -10.65 8.65 12.63
CA ASP A 58 -9.52 9.17 13.42
C ASP A 58 -9.34 10.69 13.29
N LYS A 59 -9.94 11.32 12.26
CA LYS A 59 -9.77 12.74 11.93
C LYS A 59 -10.75 13.69 12.63
N GLY A 60 -11.59 13.19 13.53
CA GLY A 60 -12.70 13.96 14.10
C GLY A 60 -12.81 13.91 15.62
N LYS A 61 -11.69 13.92 16.36
CA LYS A 61 -11.77 14.03 17.83
C LYS A 61 -12.08 15.44 18.35
N PHE A 62 -12.01 16.45 17.49
CA PHE A 62 -12.51 17.78 17.79
C PHE A 62 -13.19 18.34 16.54
N THR A 63 -14.50 18.53 16.64
CA THR A 63 -15.23 19.37 15.70
C THR A 63 -14.94 20.84 16.01
N GLU A 64 -14.96 21.71 15.00
CA GLU A 64 -14.71 23.15 15.15
C GLU A 64 -15.66 23.79 16.19
N ALA A 65 -16.86 23.24 16.33
CA ALA A 65 -17.85 23.60 17.35
C ALA A 65 -17.42 23.21 18.79
N GLU A 66 -16.77 22.06 18.98
CA GLU A 66 -16.26 21.64 20.29
C GLU A 66 -15.03 22.46 20.72
N VAL A 67 -14.17 22.85 19.77
CA VAL A 67 -13.03 23.74 20.02
C VAL A 67 -13.50 25.15 20.38
N ALA A 68 -14.52 25.67 19.68
CA ALA A 68 -15.13 26.96 19.99
C ALA A 68 -15.84 26.96 21.35
N ALA A 69 -16.47 25.85 21.75
CA ALA A 69 -17.09 25.72 23.07
C ALA A 69 -16.06 25.70 24.21
N MET A 70 -14.88 25.11 24.00
CA MET A 70 -13.79 25.12 24.99
C MET A 70 -13.09 26.48 25.13
N GLN A 71 -13.05 27.30 24.08
CA GLN A 71 -12.44 28.65 24.12
C GLN A 71 -13.26 29.69 24.88
N ASN A 72 -14.52 29.42 25.22
CA ASN A 72 -15.40 30.35 25.94
C ASN A 72 -15.59 29.96 27.43
N VAL A 73 -14.76 29.05 27.94
CA VAL A 73 -14.72 28.67 29.36
C VAL A 73 -13.38 29.12 29.94
N ASP A 74 -13.19 30.43 30.03
CA ASP A 74 -12.24 31.12 30.90
C ASP A 74 -13.01 32.22 31.67
#